data_AF-A0A346YKA5-F1
#
_entry.id   AF-A0A346YKA5-F1
#
_cell.length_a   1.000
_cell.length_b   1.000
_cell.length_c   1.000
_cell.angle_alpha   90.00
_cell.angle_beta   90.00
_cell.angle_gamma   90.00
#
_symmetry.space_group_name_H-M   'P 1'
#
loop_
_entity.id
_entity.type
_entity.pdbx_description
1 polymer ?
#
loop_
_entity_poly.entity_id
_entity_poly.type
_entity_poly.pdbx_seq_one_letter_code
_entity_poly.pdbx_strand_id
1 'polypeptide(L)'
;MPLYVRDERVNQLAEQARQILNAPTKTDAIRQALEKVVETAKPAEEPEKPLAERLKALQDRYKSMGTPNPDFDEKKFLDEMWEI
;
A
#
# COMPACT_ATOMS: atom_id res chain seq x y z
N MET A 1 16.99 9.28 -22.20
CA MET A 1 18.00 8.62 -23.08
C MET A 1 17.57 7.17 -23.31
N PRO A 2 17.66 6.62 -24.54
CA PRO A 2 17.36 5.22 -24.81
C PRO A 2 18.42 4.32 -24.17
N LEU A 3 17.98 3.32 -23.40
CA LEU A 3 18.87 2.34 -22.77
C LEU A 3 19.05 1.18 -23.77
N TYR A 4 20.27 1.00 -24.28
CA TYR A 4 20.56 -0.04 -25.27
C TYR A 4 20.79 -1.38 -24.57
N VAL A 5 19.74 -2.20 -24.54
CA VAL A 5 19.82 -3.58 -24.07
C VAL A 5 20.25 -4.46 -25.24
N ARG A 6 21.45 -5.04 -25.17
CA ARG A 6 21.99 -5.94 -26.21
C ARG A 6 21.65 -7.42 -25.99
N ASP A 7 21.18 -7.76 -24.81
CA ASP A 7 20.80 -9.13 -24.45
C ASP A 7 19.32 -9.37 -24.78
N GLU A 8 19.04 -10.38 -25.60
CA GLU A 8 17.68 -10.74 -26.01
C GLU A 8 16.80 -11.13 -24.82
N ARG A 9 17.37 -11.76 -23.78
CA ARG A 9 16.62 -12.13 -22.57
C ARG A 9 16.16 -10.90 -21.80
N VAL A 10 17.02 -9.88 -21.72
CA VAL A 10 16.69 -8.63 -21.04
C VAL A 10 15.66 -7.83 -21.85
N ASN A 11 15.70 -7.91 -23.18
CA ASN A 11 14.66 -7.31 -24.04
C ASN A 11 13.28 -7.96 -23.82
N GLN A 12 13.22 -9.29 -23.68
CA GLN A 12 11.98 -10.01 -23.35
C GLN A 12 11.45 -9.63 -21.96
N LEU A 13 12.33 -9.55 -20.95
CA LEU A 13 11.98 -9.07 -19.61
C LEU A 13 11.46 -7.63 -19.64
N ALA A 14 12.05 -6.76 -20.47
CA ALA A 14 11.61 -5.38 -20.62
C ALA A 14 10.21 -5.27 -21.24
N GLU A 15 9.88 -6.15 -22.19
CA GLU A 15 8.51 -6.24 -22.74
C GLU A 15 7.50 -6.70 -21.70
N GLN A 16 7.84 -7.73 -20.92
CA GLN A 16 6.98 -8.20 -19.83
C GLN A 16 6.78 -7.10 -18.78
N ALA A 17 7.85 -6.43 -18.36
CA ALA A 17 7.77 -5.30 -17.44
C ALA A 17 6.91 -4.16 -18.00
N ARG A 18 6.99 -3.87 -19.29
CA ARG A 18 6.15 -2.87 -19.96
C ARG A 18 4.67 -3.23 -19.89
N GLN A 19 4.31 -4.49 -20.11
CA GLN A 19 2.94 -4.97 -20.04
C GLN A 19 2.41 -4.95 -18.59
N ILE A 20 3.21 -5.39 -17.62
CA ILE A 20 2.82 -5.41 -16.20
C ILE A 20 2.63 -3.98 -15.66
N LEU A 21 3.53 -3.06 -16.03
CA LEU A 21 3.54 -1.68 -15.54
C LEU A 21 2.73 -0.71 -16.43
N ASN A 22 2.18 -1.19 -17.55
CA ASN A 22 1.53 -0.37 -18.59
C ASN A 22 2.36 0.88 -18.99
N ALA A 23 3.69 0.72 -19.05
CA ALA A 23 4.58 1.83 -19.35
C ALA A 23 4.58 2.15 -20.87
N PRO A 24 4.73 3.42 -21.26
CA PRO A 24 4.71 3.83 -22.66
C PRO A 24 5.92 3.31 -23.44
N THR A 25 7.08 3.18 -22.80
CA THR A 25 8.31 2.69 -23.42
C THR A 25 8.96 1.59 -22.59
N LYS A 26 9.76 0.72 -23.24
CA LYS A 26 10.55 -0.31 -22.54
C LYS A 26 11.53 0.33 -21.55
N THR A 27 12.11 1.47 -21.92
CA THR A 27 13.02 2.25 -21.07
C THR A 27 12.31 2.76 -19.81
N ASP A 28 11.08 3.24 -19.94
CA ASP A 28 10.28 3.67 -18.77
C ASP A 28 9.90 2.49 -17.88
N ALA A 29 9.55 1.34 -18.48
CA ALA A 29 9.28 0.12 -17.73
C ALA A 29 10.49 -0.32 -16.91
N ILE A 30 11.68 -0.34 -17.53
CA ILE A 30 12.94 -0.71 -16.87
C ILE A 30 13.26 0.28 -15.75
N ARG A 31 13.14 1.60 -16.02
CA ARG A 31 13.39 2.63 -15.00
C ARG A 31 12.49 2.44 -13.79
N GLN A 32 11.18 2.30 -14.00
CA GLN A 32 10.22 2.12 -12.90
C GLN A 32 10.46 0.80 -12.15
N ALA A 33 10.78 -0.28 -12.85
CA ALA A 33 11.09 -1.57 -12.22
C ALA A 33 12.34 -1.47 -11.33
N LEU A 34 13.41 -0.85 -11.83
CA LEU A 34 14.64 -0.63 -11.06
C LEU A 34 14.43 0.32 -9.90
N GLU A 35 13.65 1.38 -10.08
CA GLU A 35 13.29 2.34 -9.03
C GLU A 35 12.56 1.65 -7.88
N LYS A 36 11.55 0.82 -8.16
CA LYS A 36 10.88 -0.01 -7.15
C LYS A 36 11.81 -0.98 -6.46
N VAL A 37 12.71 -1.63 -7.20
CA VAL A 37 13.71 -2.55 -6.60
C VAL A 37 14.65 -1.79 -5.68
N VAL A 38 15.09 -0.60 -6.07
CA VAL A 38 15.96 0.24 -5.21
C VAL A 38 15.19 0.78 -4.02
N GLU A 39 13.93 1.17 -4.16
CA GLU A 39 13.08 1.60 -3.04
C GLU A 39 12.82 0.47 -2.04
N THR A 40 12.59 -0.75 -2.53
CA THR A 40 12.37 -1.93 -1.69
C THR A 40 13.65 -2.51 -1.10
N ALA A 41 14.78 -2.39 -1.82
CA ALA A 41 16.09 -2.88 -1.38
C ALA A 41 16.88 -1.84 -0.56
N LYS A 42 16.52 -0.55 -0.66
CA LYS A 42 16.87 0.40 0.39
C LYS A 42 16.35 -0.22 1.68
N PRO A 43 17.24 -0.58 2.63
CA PRO A 43 16.78 -1.10 3.90
C PRO A 43 15.77 -0.09 4.39
N ALA A 44 14.52 -0.51 4.55
CA ALA A 44 13.55 0.31 5.22
C ALA A 44 14.24 0.72 6.51
N GLU A 45 14.59 2.01 6.62
CA GLU A 45 15.39 2.54 7.73
C GLU A 45 14.70 2.25 9.07
N GLU A 46 13.42 1.90 8.99
CA GLU A 46 12.67 1.24 10.04
C GLU A 46 12.21 -0.14 9.54
N PRO A 47 12.49 -1.25 10.25
CA PRO A 47 11.82 -2.50 9.96
C PRO A 47 10.31 -2.22 10.02
N GLU A 48 9.60 -2.44 8.92
CA GLU A 48 8.14 -2.38 8.95
C GLU A 48 7.69 -3.25 10.12
N LYS A 49 7.09 -2.61 11.13
CA LYS A 49 6.65 -3.31 12.34
C LYS A 49 5.87 -4.55 11.88
N PRO A 50 6.23 -5.75 12.37
CA PRO A 50 5.55 -6.98 11.98
C PRO A 50 4.05 -6.80 12.00
N LEU A 51 3.33 -7.44 11.07
CA LEU A 51 1.86 -7.30 10.97
C LEU A 51 1.17 -7.49 12.33
N ALA A 52 1.68 -8.41 13.16
CA ALA A 52 1.23 -8.63 14.53
C ALA A 52 1.28 -7.37 15.42
N GLU A 53 2.34 -6.57 15.36
CA GLU A 53 2.48 -5.33 16.13
C GLU A 53 1.52 -4.25 15.64
N ARG A 54 1.33 -4.15 14.32
CA ARG A 54 0.36 -3.23 13.71
C ARG A 54 -1.07 -3.57 14.12
N LEU A 55 -1.43 -4.85 14.09
CA LEU A 55 -2.73 -5.35 14.55
C LEU A 55 -2.93 -5.11 16.05
N LYS A 56 -1.90 -5.32 16.87
CA LYS A 56 -1.98 -5.09 18.31
C LYS A 56 -2.30 -3.62 18.63
N ALA A 57 -1.63 -2.67 17.97
CA ALA A 57 -1.93 -1.25 18.14
C ALA A 57 -3.39 -0.88 17.80
N LEU A 58 -3.94 -1.47 16.73
CA LEU A 58 -5.35 -1.29 16.35
C LEU A 58 -6.31 -1.89 17.39
N GLN A 59 -6.02 -3.10 17.86
CA GLN A 59 -6.84 -3.78 18.88
C GLN A 59 -6.81 -3.04 20.22
N ASP A 60 -5.64 -2.54 20.64
CA ASP A 60 -5.50 -1.78 21.89
C ASP A 60 -6.29 -0.46 21.81
N ARG A 61 -6.26 0.21 20.64
CA ARG A 61 -7.11 1.38 20.39
C ARG A 61 -8.59 1.04 20.45
N TYR A 62 -9.02 -0.07 19.86
CA TYR A 62 -10.41 -0.53 19.93
C TYR A 62 -10.84 -0.85 21.36
N LYS A 63 -10.00 -1.56 22.13
CA LYS A 63 -10.26 -1.84 23.55
C LYS A 63 -10.36 -0.57 24.39
N SER A 64 -9.59 0.46 24.06
CA SER A 64 -9.64 1.76 24.76
C SER A 64 -10.95 2.53 24.53
N MET A 65 -11.69 2.23 23.46
CA MET A 65 -13.01 2.83 23.20
C MET A 65 -14.11 2.29 24.14
N GLY A 66 -13.81 1.25 24.93
CA GLY A 66 -14.74 0.68 25.89
C GLY A 66 -15.66 -0.40 25.29
N THR A 67 -16.50 -0.99 26.13
CA THR A 67 -17.49 -1.98 25.69
C THR A 67 -18.65 -1.28 24.99
N PRO A 68 -19.13 -1.79 23.84
CA PRO A 68 -20.36 -1.28 23.24
C PRO A 68 -21.51 -1.32 24.26
N ASN A 69 -22.22 -0.21 24.41
CA ASN A 69 -23.39 -0.14 25.29
C ASN A 69 -24.56 -0.88 24.63
N PRO A 70 -25.06 -2.00 25.20
CA PRO A 70 -26.16 -2.77 24.61
C PRO A 70 -27.49 -2.00 24.59
N ASP A 71 -27.64 -1.03 25.49
CA ASP A 71 -28.86 -0.22 25.63
C ASP A 71 -28.76 1.10 24.84
N PHE A 72 -27.78 1.23 23.93
CA PHE A 72 -27.63 2.43 23.11
C PHE A 72 -28.76 2.49 22.07
N ASP A 73 -29.69 3.43 22.26
CA ASP A 73 -30.74 3.74 21.30
C ASP A 73 -30.18 4.67 20.20
N GLU A 74 -29.66 4.06 19.14
CA GLU A 74 -29.12 4.76 17.98
C GLU A 74 -30.14 5.71 17.34
N LYS A 75 -31.43 5.34 17.34
CA LYS A 75 -32.48 6.13 16.70
C LYS A 75 -32.73 7.42 17.48
N LYS A 76 -32.88 7.31 18.80
CA LYS A 76 -33.06 8.49 19.66
C LYS A 76 -31.85 9.43 19.59
N PHE A 77 -30.63 8.89 19.60
CA PHE A 77 -29.40 9.68 19.46
C PHE A 77 -29.35 10.45 18.13
N LEU A 78 -29.76 9.81 17.04
CA LEU A 78 -29.85 10.47 15.74
C LEU A 78 -30.96 11.51 15.72
N ASP A 79 -32.17 11.19 16.18
CA ASP A 79 -33.31 12.10 16.20
C ASP A 79 -32.97 13.42 16.96
N GLU A 80 -32.27 13.34 18.09
CA GLU A 80 -31.78 14.51 18.87
C GLU A 80 -30.76 15.38 18.10
N MET A 81 -30.01 14.83 17.14
CA MET A 81 -29.06 15.59 16.31
C MET A 81 -29.75 16.34 15.15
N TRP A 82 -30.97 15.97 14.79
CA TRP A 82 -31.71 16.53 13.65
C TRP A 82 -32.85 17.47 14.06
N GLU A 83 -33.23 17.52 15.34
CA GLU A 83 -34.09 18.58 15.88
C GLU A 83 -33.29 19.89 16.07
N ILE A 84 -33.07 20.62 14.97
CA ILE A 84 -32.64 22.03 14.94
C ILE A 84 -33.87 22.92 14.75
#